data_AF-A0A523B4V9-F1
#
_entry.id   AF-A0A523B4V9-F1
#
_cell.length_a   1.000
_cell.length_b   1.000
_cell.length_c   1.000
_cell.angle_alpha   90.00
_cell.angle_beta   90.00
_cell.angle_gamma   90.00
#
_symmetry.space_group_name_H-M   'P 1'
#
loop_
_entity.id
_entity.type
_entity.pdbx_description
1 polymer ?
#
loop_
_entity_poly.entity_id
_entity_poly.type
_entity_poly.pdbx_seq_one_letter_code
_entity_poly.pdbx_strand_id
1 'polypeptide(L)'
;MLPSILLRVKRKGRKILPNFARLTYENEFAASLLIEVYNEHVGKRLEELEESLEDAESQLEDMDYHPKFVRGLIELLNRRITTDKPSTKIQPEVARRMVFSVSSERGFAITEQARSGILSEAARRLKVSVKELVEAFEASYEGSEVITSFDAPDPLDLLKHYNLSLLQTLMFKATSMTIISNMTGTEAKNILRKVKQLGLMYMVERENGLLKIHIDGPASILTQTRRYGTRMAKVLPLVLHLRMWRMKADIQHSNKRYVLEIDERYGDMLPGKPPIEEKFDSMIEEDFMLRFKAFKMGWDIVREPDLVVIDGMVLIPDFAFMKDDLKVYLEIMGFWTPEYVERKLRKIGAMKDPMIVAINRKLSCAKEVCFAFKGSPNIKVLLFEEKLKLSDIAPMLQEIEKQRTSMAREEVEARPIDEDLLHSYLSRIEEEPLKNVLEALRKFGIRDLQDVHKILKKHGLVILWKSLDHSQAVVKRVY
;
A
#
# COMPACT_ATOMS: atom_id res chain seq x y z
N MET A 1 -14.95 -8.06 -8.22
CA MET A 1 -15.66 -8.12 -6.93
C MET A 1 -17.16 -7.99 -7.16
N LEU A 2 -18.03 -8.76 -6.50
CA LEU A 2 -19.48 -8.71 -6.73
C LEU A 2 -20.17 -7.58 -5.94
N PRO A 3 -21.29 -7.03 -6.44
CA PRO A 3 -22.21 -6.21 -5.66
C PRO A 3 -22.65 -6.92 -4.36
N SER A 4 -22.77 -6.16 -3.28
CA SER A 4 -23.11 -6.73 -1.96
C SER A 4 -24.50 -7.40 -1.92
N ILE A 5 -25.41 -7.06 -2.85
CA ILE A 5 -26.73 -7.67 -2.97
C ILE A 5 -26.66 -9.13 -3.46
N LEU A 6 -25.64 -9.45 -4.29
CA LEU A 6 -25.36 -10.79 -4.82
C LEU A 6 -24.53 -11.65 -3.86
N LEU A 7 -24.13 -11.12 -2.70
CA LEU A 7 -23.35 -11.88 -1.72
C LEU A 7 -24.17 -13.07 -1.18
N ARG A 8 -23.61 -14.27 -1.35
CA ARG A 8 -24.13 -15.53 -0.79
C ARG A 8 -23.16 -16.05 0.27
N VAL A 9 -23.68 -16.33 1.47
CA VAL A 9 -22.88 -16.80 2.62
C VAL A 9 -23.58 -17.94 3.33
N LYS A 10 -22.79 -18.85 3.88
CA LYS A 10 -23.20 -19.88 4.84
C LYS A 10 -22.72 -19.49 6.22
N ARG A 11 -23.56 -19.68 7.24
CA ARG A 11 -23.27 -19.34 8.63
C ARG A 11 -23.48 -20.58 9.50
N LYS A 12 -22.53 -20.86 10.40
CA LYS A 12 -22.64 -21.94 11.39
C LYS A 12 -22.01 -21.48 12.70
N GLY A 13 -22.83 -21.25 13.72
CA GLY A 13 -22.39 -20.64 14.98
C GLY A 13 -21.75 -19.27 14.75
N ARG A 14 -20.50 -19.09 15.18
CA ARG A 14 -19.70 -17.87 14.95
C ARG A 14 -18.91 -17.88 13.63
N LYS A 15 -18.98 -18.95 12.82
CA LYS A 15 -18.27 -19.03 11.54
C LYS A 15 -19.14 -18.51 10.39
N ILE A 16 -18.52 -17.77 9.47
CA ILE A 16 -19.12 -17.34 8.21
C ILE A 16 -18.19 -17.71 7.06
N LEU A 17 -18.75 -18.29 6.00
CA LEU A 17 -18.03 -18.63 4.77
C LEU A 17 -18.84 -18.17 3.56
N PRO A 18 -18.19 -17.74 2.47
CA PRO A 18 -18.88 -17.61 1.19
C PRO A 18 -19.55 -18.93 0.81
N ASN A 19 -20.72 -18.87 0.20
CA ASN A 19 -21.31 -20.06 -0.41
C ASN A 19 -20.66 -20.26 -1.79
N PHE A 20 -19.43 -20.79 -1.79
CA PHE A 20 -18.69 -21.04 -3.02
C PHE A 20 -19.48 -21.93 -3.97
N ALA A 21 -19.42 -21.60 -5.26
CA ALA A 21 -19.80 -22.48 -6.33
C ALA A 21 -18.87 -23.71 -6.31
N ARG A 22 -19.47 -24.90 -6.37
CA ARG A 22 -18.70 -26.13 -6.47
C ARG A 22 -18.27 -26.29 -7.93
N LEU A 23 -17.07 -26.82 -8.14
CA LEU A 23 -16.57 -27.15 -9.48
C LEU A 23 -17.14 -28.52 -9.89
N THR A 24 -18.43 -28.55 -10.23
CA THR A 24 -19.15 -29.74 -10.67
C THR A 24 -19.70 -29.50 -12.06
N TYR A 25 -20.01 -30.60 -12.78
CA TYR A 25 -20.55 -30.55 -14.14
C TYR A 25 -21.80 -29.67 -14.24
N GLU A 26 -22.66 -29.67 -13.22
CA GLU A 26 -23.88 -28.85 -13.22
C GLU A 26 -23.53 -27.36 -13.23
N ASN A 27 -22.69 -26.88 -12.30
CA ASN A 27 -22.31 -25.47 -12.27
C ASN A 27 -21.46 -25.07 -13.48
N GLU A 28 -20.68 -25.99 -14.04
CA GLU A 28 -19.92 -25.78 -15.27
C GLU A 28 -20.84 -25.63 -16.48
N PHE A 29 -21.91 -26.43 -16.56
CA PHE A 29 -22.97 -26.28 -17.56
C PHE A 29 -23.62 -24.90 -17.48
N ALA A 30 -24.00 -24.44 -16.28
CA ALA A 30 -24.59 -23.11 -16.10
C ALA A 30 -23.63 -21.98 -16.53
N ALA A 31 -22.34 -22.11 -16.20
CA ALA A 31 -21.32 -21.17 -16.66
C ALA A 31 -21.16 -21.19 -18.20
N SER A 32 -21.13 -22.38 -18.79
CA SER A 32 -20.97 -22.58 -20.24
C SER A 32 -22.16 -22.02 -21.01
N LEU A 33 -23.39 -22.27 -20.56
CA LEU A 33 -24.61 -21.73 -21.15
C LEU A 33 -24.55 -20.19 -21.22
N LEU A 34 -24.21 -19.55 -20.09
CA LEU A 34 -24.10 -18.09 -20.07
C LEU A 34 -22.97 -17.60 -20.97
N ILE A 35 -21.80 -18.25 -20.98
CA ILE A 35 -20.69 -17.86 -21.88
C ILE A 35 -21.13 -17.93 -23.35
N GLU A 36 -21.88 -18.97 -23.73
CA GLU A 36 -22.35 -19.13 -25.11
C GLU A 36 -23.32 -18.03 -25.52
N VAL A 37 -24.25 -17.64 -24.63
CA VAL A 37 -25.13 -16.48 -24.87
C VAL A 37 -24.30 -15.23 -25.19
N TYR A 38 -23.20 -14.96 -24.48
CA TYR A 38 -22.35 -13.81 -24.80
C TYR A 38 -21.61 -13.96 -26.14
N ASN A 39 -21.12 -15.16 -26.48
CA ASN A 39 -20.48 -15.43 -27.77
C ASN A 39 -21.42 -15.16 -28.95
N GLU A 40 -22.68 -15.60 -28.85
CA GLU A 40 -23.69 -15.41 -29.89
C GLU A 40 -24.13 -13.94 -30.06
N HIS A 41 -23.78 -13.06 -29.13
CA HIS A 41 -24.15 -11.64 -29.13
C HIS A 41 -23.00 -10.70 -29.50
N VAL A 42 -21.82 -11.21 -29.82
CA VAL A 42 -20.77 -10.39 -30.44
C VAL A 42 -21.27 -9.86 -31.79
N GLY A 43 -21.25 -8.54 -31.94
CA GLY A 43 -21.80 -7.82 -33.09
C GLY A 43 -23.28 -7.43 -32.98
N LYS A 44 -23.98 -7.83 -31.91
CA LYS A 44 -25.38 -7.45 -31.62
C LYS A 44 -25.45 -6.30 -30.60
N ARG A 45 -26.65 -5.74 -30.43
CA ARG A 45 -26.89 -4.69 -29.42
C ARG A 45 -26.88 -5.27 -28.01
N LEU A 46 -26.53 -4.44 -27.03
CA LEU A 46 -26.53 -4.80 -25.63
C LEU A 46 -27.94 -5.17 -25.13
N GLU A 47 -28.97 -4.48 -25.60
CA GLU A 47 -30.38 -4.78 -25.29
C GLU A 47 -30.79 -6.20 -25.72
N GLU A 48 -30.33 -6.67 -26.90
CA GLU A 48 -30.59 -8.04 -27.38
C GLU A 48 -29.92 -9.10 -26.48
N LEU A 49 -28.73 -8.78 -25.96
CA LEU A 49 -28.06 -9.63 -24.97
C LEU A 49 -28.84 -9.64 -23.66
N GLU A 50 -29.29 -8.49 -23.16
CA GLU A 50 -30.07 -8.38 -21.92
C GLU A 50 -31.34 -9.24 -21.99
N GLU A 51 -32.10 -9.16 -23.08
CA GLU A 51 -33.28 -10.01 -23.33
C GLU A 51 -32.92 -11.51 -23.29
N SER A 52 -31.85 -11.92 -24.00
CA SER A 52 -31.42 -13.32 -24.02
C SER A 52 -30.90 -13.81 -22.66
N LEU A 53 -30.36 -12.91 -21.83
CA LEU A 53 -29.92 -13.23 -20.48
C LEU A 53 -31.10 -13.41 -19.51
N GLU A 54 -32.21 -12.69 -19.70
CA GLU A 54 -33.45 -12.92 -18.93
C GLU A 54 -34.01 -14.32 -19.19
N ASP A 55 -34.01 -14.75 -20.45
CA ASP A 55 -34.41 -16.12 -20.83
C ASP A 55 -33.48 -17.17 -20.22
N ALA A 56 -32.15 -16.97 -20.33
CA ALA A 56 -31.16 -17.88 -19.76
C ALA A 56 -31.23 -17.93 -18.22
N GLU A 57 -31.48 -16.80 -17.56
CA GLU A 57 -31.69 -16.75 -16.10
C GLU A 57 -32.91 -17.56 -15.71
N SER A 58 -34.03 -17.39 -16.41
CA SER A 58 -35.27 -18.15 -16.16
C SER A 58 -35.06 -19.66 -16.33
N GLN A 59 -34.38 -20.08 -17.41
CA GLN A 59 -34.06 -21.49 -17.64
C GLN A 59 -33.21 -22.10 -16.52
N LEU A 60 -32.23 -21.35 -16.00
CA LEU A 60 -31.40 -21.81 -14.89
C LEU A 60 -32.17 -21.82 -13.56
N GLU A 61 -33.08 -20.86 -13.34
CA GLU A 61 -33.94 -20.88 -12.16
C GLU A 61 -34.87 -22.11 -12.14
N ASP A 62 -35.42 -22.50 -13.30
CA ASP A 62 -36.21 -23.73 -13.46
C ASP A 62 -35.41 -25.00 -13.16
N MET A 63 -34.08 -24.95 -13.25
CA MET A 63 -33.15 -26.02 -12.87
C MET A 63 -32.65 -25.91 -11.41
N ASP A 64 -33.36 -25.17 -10.56
CA ASP A 64 -33.06 -24.93 -9.14
C ASP A 64 -31.75 -24.14 -8.87
N TYR A 65 -31.21 -23.44 -9.88
CA TYR A 65 -30.10 -22.52 -9.62
C TYR A 65 -30.57 -21.31 -8.84
N HIS A 66 -29.78 -20.90 -7.84
CA HIS A 66 -30.11 -19.74 -7.04
C HIS A 66 -29.94 -18.44 -7.88
N PRO A 67 -30.91 -17.51 -7.94
CA PRO A 67 -30.84 -16.32 -8.81
C PRO A 67 -29.56 -15.48 -8.65
N LYS A 68 -29.16 -15.22 -7.40
CA LYS A 68 -27.90 -14.52 -7.08
C LYS A 68 -26.62 -15.19 -7.58
N PHE A 69 -26.64 -16.51 -7.80
CA PHE A 69 -25.51 -17.22 -8.41
C PHE A 69 -25.41 -16.85 -9.88
N VAL A 70 -26.52 -17.02 -10.61
CA VAL A 70 -26.63 -16.74 -12.05
C VAL A 70 -26.28 -15.27 -12.34
N ARG A 71 -26.94 -14.33 -11.66
CA ARG A 71 -26.62 -12.89 -11.75
C ARG A 71 -25.18 -12.57 -11.38
N GLY A 72 -24.58 -13.36 -10.49
CA GLY A 72 -23.18 -13.21 -10.11
C GLY A 72 -22.22 -13.64 -11.22
N LEU A 73 -22.58 -14.64 -12.03
CA LEU A 73 -21.82 -15.02 -13.23
C LEU A 73 -21.99 -13.97 -14.33
N ILE A 74 -23.23 -13.55 -14.59
CA ILE A 74 -23.57 -12.47 -15.54
C ILE A 74 -22.76 -11.20 -15.23
N GLU A 75 -22.74 -10.76 -13.97
CA GLU A 75 -21.96 -9.59 -13.54
C GLU A 75 -20.44 -9.71 -13.80
N LEU A 76 -19.89 -10.93 -13.82
CA LEU A 76 -18.49 -11.15 -14.18
C LEU A 76 -18.26 -11.15 -15.68
N LEU A 77 -19.21 -11.70 -16.46
CA LEU A 77 -19.17 -11.72 -17.91
C LEU A 77 -19.37 -10.32 -18.51
N ASN A 78 -20.25 -9.50 -17.93
CA ASN A 78 -20.43 -8.08 -18.28
C ASN A 78 -19.14 -7.24 -18.21
N ARG A 79 -18.12 -7.68 -17.46
CA ARG A 79 -16.83 -6.99 -17.36
C ARG A 79 -15.84 -7.40 -18.45
N ARG A 80 -16.20 -8.40 -19.25
CA ARG A 80 -15.38 -9.00 -20.30
C ARG A 80 -15.89 -8.67 -21.70
N ILE A 81 -16.98 -7.91 -21.80
CA ILE A 81 -17.44 -7.32 -23.06
C ILE A 81 -16.79 -5.95 -23.26
N THR A 82 -16.52 -5.62 -24.52
CA THR A 82 -16.23 -4.27 -24.97
C THR A 82 -17.35 -3.85 -25.89
N THR A 83 -17.84 -2.63 -25.70
CA THR A 83 -18.94 -2.07 -26.47
C THR A 83 -18.50 -0.80 -27.18
N ASP A 84 -19.10 -0.54 -28.34
CA ASP A 84 -18.98 0.72 -29.04
C ASP A 84 -20.36 1.29 -29.34
N LYS A 85 -20.44 2.62 -29.41
CA LYS A 85 -21.67 3.28 -29.86
C LYS A 85 -21.93 2.92 -31.33
N PRO A 86 -23.20 2.73 -31.73
CA PRO A 86 -23.54 2.49 -33.13
C PRO A 86 -22.98 3.57 -34.04
N SER A 87 -22.44 3.16 -35.19
CA SER A 87 -22.04 4.10 -36.23
C SER A 87 -23.28 4.78 -36.80
N THR A 88 -23.37 6.09 -36.62
CA THR A 88 -24.50 6.92 -37.08
C THR A 88 -23.97 8.10 -37.90
N LYS A 89 -24.79 8.58 -38.85
CA LYS A 89 -24.40 9.63 -39.79
C LYS A 89 -24.10 10.97 -39.12
N ILE A 90 -24.69 11.20 -37.95
CA ILE A 90 -24.47 12.37 -37.10
C ILE A 90 -24.20 11.90 -35.68
N GLN A 91 -23.41 12.66 -34.93
CA GLN A 91 -23.11 12.30 -33.55
C GLN A 91 -24.41 12.24 -32.71
N PRO A 92 -24.62 11.17 -31.91
CA PRO A 92 -25.84 10.96 -31.14
C PRO A 92 -26.21 12.15 -30.21
N GLU A 93 -25.21 12.77 -29.59
CA GLU A 93 -25.41 13.96 -28.75
C GLU A 93 -25.90 15.19 -29.51
N VAL A 94 -25.49 15.33 -30.78
CA VAL A 94 -25.92 16.43 -31.65
C VAL A 94 -27.38 16.22 -32.07
N ALA A 95 -27.76 14.98 -32.39
CA ALA A 95 -29.13 14.60 -32.67
C ALA A 95 -30.05 14.93 -31.49
N ARG A 96 -29.71 14.48 -30.27
CA ARG A 96 -30.48 14.78 -29.06
C ARG A 96 -30.59 16.27 -28.76
N ARG A 97 -29.47 17.00 -28.81
CA ARG A 97 -29.47 18.46 -28.59
C ARG A 97 -30.39 19.18 -29.56
N MET A 98 -30.37 18.81 -30.85
CA MET A 98 -31.25 19.43 -31.84
C MET A 98 -32.72 19.11 -31.58
N VAL A 99 -33.06 17.84 -31.36
CA VAL A 99 -34.45 17.43 -31.10
C VAL A 99 -35.01 18.15 -29.87
N PHE A 100 -34.26 18.21 -28.78
CA PHE A 100 -34.69 18.90 -27.57
C PHE A 100 -34.73 20.42 -27.73
N SER A 101 -33.81 21.02 -28.51
CA SER A 101 -33.87 22.45 -28.84
C SER A 101 -35.16 22.79 -29.61
N VAL A 102 -35.49 22.01 -30.64
CA VAL A 102 -36.71 22.21 -31.44
C VAL A 102 -37.95 21.96 -30.60
N SER A 103 -37.95 20.96 -29.72
CA SER A 103 -39.05 20.75 -28.77
C SER A 103 -39.19 21.91 -27.78
N SER A 104 -38.08 22.51 -27.32
CA SER A 104 -38.16 23.68 -26.42
C SER A 104 -38.77 24.91 -27.10
N GLU A 105 -38.58 25.08 -28.41
CA GLU A 105 -39.16 26.18 -29.18
C GLU A 105 -40.66 25.96 -29.47
N ARG A 106 -41.07 24.70 -29.71
CA ARG A 106 -42.43 24.35 -30.14
C ARG A 106 -43.34 23.83 -29.02
N GLY A 107 -42.78 23.55 -27.85
CA GLY A 107 -43.44 22.85 -26.74
C GLY A 107 -43.19 21.34 -26.74
N PHE A 108 -43.53 20.69 -25.63
CA PHE A 108 -43.37 19.24 -25.47
C PHE A 108 -44.29 18.48 -26.43
N ALA A 109 -43.76 17.41 -27.04
CA ALA A 109 -44.50 16.55 -27.94
C ALA A 109 -45.48 15.63 -27.18
N ILE A 110 -46.68 16.13 -26.90
CA ILE A 110 -47.77 15.34 -26.26
C ILE A 110 -48.67 14.60 -27.27
N THR A 111 -48.50 14.85 -28.57
CA THR A 111 -49.21 14.15 -29.65
C THR A 111 -48.23 13.65 -30.71
N GLU A 112 -48.60 12.59 -31.45
CA GLU A 112 -47.79 12.06 -32.56
C GLU A 112 -47.57 13.08 -33.68
N GLN A 113 -48.54 13.97 -33.92
CA GLN A 113 -48.40 15.06 -34.88
C GLN A 113 -47.34 16.08 -34.43
N ALA A 114 -47.34 16.45 -33.15
CA ALA A 114 -46.33 17.33 -32.58
C ALA A 114 -44.93 16.68 -32.60
N ARG A 115 -44.84 15.39 -32.24
CA ARG A 115 -43.60 14.60 -32.31
C ARG A 115 -43.02 14.58 -33.73
N SER A 116 -43.85 14.21 -34.71
CA SER A 116 -43.46 14.15 -36.11
C SER A 116 -42.99 15.51 -36.64
N GLY A 117 -43.67 16.59 -36.24
CA GLY A 117 -43.30 17.96 -36.60
C GLY A 117 -41.95 18.40 -36.02
N ILE A 118 -41.66 18.04 -34.76
CA ILE A 118 -40.38 18.32 -34.09
C ILE A 118 -39.24 17.54 -34.76
N LEU A 119 -39.41 16.23 -34.98
CA LEU A 119 -38.41 15.39 -35.62
C LEU A 119 -38.11 15.85 -37.06
N SER A 120 -39.14 16.21 -37.82
CA SER A 120 -38.98 16.73 -39.19
C SER A 120 -38.20 18.04 -39.23
N GLU A 121 -38.49 18.96 -38.30
CA GLU A 121 -37.77 20.23 -38.22
C GLU A 121 -36.32 20.06 -37.75
N ALA A 122 -36.08 19.19 -36.75
CA ALA A 122 -34.74 18.87 -36.29
C ALA A 122 -33.91 18.22 -37.41
N ALA A 123 -34.50 17.31 -38.18
CA ALA A 123 -33.84 16.63 -39.30
C ALA A 123 -33.49 17.63 -40.40
N ARG A 124 -34.41 18.54 -40.72
CA ARG A 124 -34.20 19.65 -41.67
C ARG A 124 -33.03 20.55 -41.25
N ARG A 125 -32.94 20.94 -39.98
CA ARG A 125 -31.85 21.77 -39.45
C ARG A 125 -30.49 21.07 -39.52
N LEU A 126 -30.47 19.77 -39.27
CA LEU A 126 -29.26 18.93 -39.33
C LEU A 126 -28.92 18.42 -40.74
N LYS A 127 -29.76 18.70 -41.74
CA LYS A 127 -29.62 18.24 -43.14
C LYS A 127 -29.51 16.72 -43.26
N VAL A 128 -30.27 15.99 -42.44
CA VAL A 128 -30.39 14.54 -42.46
C VAL A 128 -31.84 14.14 -42.69
N SER A 129 -32.08 12.88 -43.03
CA SER A 129 -33.44 12.35 -43.00
C SER A 129 -33.95 12.20 -41.57
N VAL A 130 -35.28 12.17 -41.39
CA VAL A 130 -35.88 11.89 -40.07
C VAL A 130 -35.45 10.51 -39.56
N LYS A 131 -35.33 9.52 -40.45
CA LYS A 131 -34.84 8.19 -40.10
C LYS A 131 -33.42 8.23 -39.53
N GLU A 132 -32.49 8.86 -40.24
CA GLU A 132 -31.10 9.03 -39.79
C GLU A 132 -31.01 9.83 -38.48
N LEU A 133 -31.88 10.82 -38.28
CA LEU A 133 -31.96 11.57 -37.03
C LEU A 133 -32.41 10.68 -35.87
N VAL A 134 -33.47 9.88 -36.07
CA VAL A 134 -34.01 8.98 -35.05
C VAL A 134 -32.99 7.91 -34.70
N GLU A 135 -32.34 7.30 -35.69
CA GLU A 135 -31.25 6.33 -35.48
C GLU A 135 -30.11 6.93 -34.63
N ALA A 136 -29.67 8.15 -34.93
CA ALA A 136 -28.66 8.85 -34.12
C ALA A 136 -29.17 9.25 -32.73
N PHE A 137 -30.44 9.65 -32.61
CA PHE A 137 -31.04 10.00 -31.34
C PHE A 137 -31.10 8.79 -30.39
N GLU A 138 -31.46 7.62 -30.94
CA GLU A 138 -31.56 6.35 -30.21
C GLU A 138 -30.19 5.76 -29.90
N ALA A 139 -29.19 5.88 -30.79
CA ALA A 139 -27.81 5.46 -30.55
C ALA A 139 -27.10 6.14 -29.36
N SER A 140 -27.78 7.07 -28.67
CA SER A 140 -27.33 7.67 -27.41
C SER A 140 -27.79 6.90 -26.15
N TYR A 141 -28.64 5.88 -26.26
CA TYR A 141 -29.02 5.02 -25.12
C TYR A 141 -27.93 3.96 -24.89
N GLU A 142 -27.64 3.63 -23.63
CA GLU A 142 -26.62 2.62 -23.28
C GLU A 142 -26.96 1.23 -23.86
N GLY A 143 -28.23 0.82 -23.81
CA GLY A 143 -28.68 -0.45 -24.41
C GLY A 143 -28.52 -0.54 -25.93
N SER A 144 -28.35 0.61 -26.61
CA SER A 144 -28.11 0.65 -28.06
C SER A 144 -26.65 0.39 -28.43
N GLU A 145 -25.73 0.31 -27.48
CA GLU A 145 -24.32 -0.02 -27.76
C GLU A 145 -24.18 -1.42 -28.36
N VAL A 146 -23.21 -1.58 -29.26
CA VAL A 146 -22.94 -2.85 -29.95
C VAL A 146 -21.73 -3.51 -29.31
N ILE A 147 -21.83 -4.80 -29.02
CA ILE A 147 -20.73 -5.59 -28.44
C ILE A 147 -19.70 -5.85 -29.53
N THR A 148 -18.51 -5.29 -29.39
CA THR A 148 -17.43 -5.41 -30.39
C THR A 148 -16.53 -6.60 -30.14
N SER A 149 -16.33 -6.96 -28.87
CA SER A 149 -15.55 -8.13 -28.49
C SER A 149 -15.99 -8.67 -27.13
N PHE A 150 -15.77 -9.97 -26.93
CA PHE A 150 -15.98 -10.65 -25.66
C PHE A 150 -14.76 -11.52 -25.35
N ASP A 151 -14.11 -11.25 -24.21
CA ASP A 151 -12.99 -12.06 -23.68
C ASP A 151 -13.53 -13.27 -22.92
N ALA A 152 -13.99 -14.27 -23.68
CA ALA A 152 -14.64 -15.47 -23.17
C ALA A 152 -13.71 -16.25 -22.21
N PRO A 153 -14.08 -16.40 -20.92
CA PRO A 153 -13.32 -17.21 -19.99
C PRO A 153 -13.63 -18.70 -20.17
N ASP A 154 -12.72 -19.56 -19.70
CA ASP A 154 -13.06 -20.95 -19.44
C ASP A 154 -14.16 -21.05 -18.34
N PRO A 155 -15.16 -21.95 -18.48
CA PRO A 155 -16.24 -22.09 -17.51
C PRO A 155 -15.78 -22.36 -16.07
N LEU A 156 -14.78 -23.23 -15.87
CA LEU A 156 -14.25 -23.52 -14.54
C LEU A 156 -13.49 -22.33 -13.96
N ASP A 157 -12.78 -21.59 -14.81
CA ASP A 157 -12.12 -20.35 -14.39
C ASP A 157 -13.14 -19.26 -14.02
N LEU A 158 -14.27 -19.15 -14.74
CA LEU A 158 -15.37 -18.27 -14.36
C LEU A 158 -15.91 -18.60 -12.96
N LEU A 159 -16.12 -19.89 -12.65
CA LEU A 159 -16.57 -20.33 -11.32
C LEU A 159 -15.55 -20.00 -10.23
N LYS A 160 -14.25 -20.21 -10.48
CA LYS A 160 -13.18 -19.82 -9.55
C LYS A 160 -13.16 -18.30 -9.33
N HIS A 161 -13.30 -17.50 -10.38
CA HIS A 161 -13.37 -16.05 -10.29
C HIS A 161 -14.63 -15.55 -9.58
N TYR A 162 -15.75 -16.26 -9.72
CA TYR A 162 -16.97 -16.05 -8.93
C TYR A 162 -16.70 -16.31 -7.43
N ASN A 163 -16.03 -17.40 -7.09
CA ASN A 163 -15.65 -17.72 -5.71
C ASN A 163 -14.73 -16.66 -5.10
N LEU A 164 -13.69 -16.24 -5.82
CA LEU A 164 -12.83 -15.14 -5.38
C LEU A 164 -13.62 -13.84 -5.20
N SER A 165 -14.51 -13.52 -6.14
CA SER A 165 -15.32 -12.31 -6.07
C SER A 165 -16.28 -12.33 -4.88
N LEU A 166 -16.90 -13.48 -4.55
CA LEU A 166 -17.71 -13.64 -3.35
C LEU A 166 -16.89 -13.44 -2.08
N LEU A 167 -15.70 -14.04 -2.01
CA LEU A 167 -14.79 -13.91 -0.88
C LEU A 167 -14.38 -12.44 -0.67
N GLN A 168 -14.00 -11.75 -1.74
CA GLN A 168 -13.69 -10.33 -1.71
C GLN A 168 -14.88 -9.48 -1.25
N THR A 169 -16.09 -9.76 -1.75
CA THR A 169 -17.31 -9.04 -1.36
C THR A 169 -17.67 -9.29 0.11
N LEU A 170 -17.40 -10.48 0.66
CA LEU A 170 -17.53 -10.74 2.09
C LEU A 170 -16.53 -9.90 2.91
N MET A 171 -15.30 -9.77 2.44
CA MET A 171 -14.25 -8.96 3.09
C MET A 171 -14.56 -7.46 3.14
N PHE A 172 -15.54 -6.96 2.37
CA PHE A 172 -16.01 -5.58 2.52
C PHE A 172 -16.56 -5.26 3.91
N LYS A 173 -16.93 -6.32 4.64
CA LYS A 173 -17.48 -6.28 5.99
C LYS A 173 -16.45 -6.69 7.05
N ALA A 174 -15.19 -6.85 6.67
CA ALA A 174 -14.12 -7.22 7.59
C ALA A 174 -13.68 -6.04 8.45
N THR A 175 -13.48 -6.31 9.74
CA THR A 175 -12.91 -5.39 10.72
C THR A 175 -11.44 -5.69 11.02
N SER A 176 -10.96 -6.87 10.64
CA SER A 176 -9.56 -7.27 10.75
C SER A 176 -9.29 -8.40 9.75
N MET A 177 -8.04 -8.56 9.35
CA MET A 177 -7.56 -9.72 8.60
C MET A 177 -6.20 -10.13 9.16
N THR A 178 -5.98 -11.43 9.34
CA THR A 178 -4.68 -12.00 9.69
C THR A 178 -4.30 -13.03 8.65
N ILE A 179 -3.11 -12.88 8.07
CA ILE A 179 -2.53 -13.80 7.10
C ILE A 179 -1.33 -14.45 7.76
N ILE A 180 -1.29 -15.77 7.80
CA ILE A 180 -0.17 -16.57 8.31
C ILE A 180 0.36 -17.42 7.17
N SER A 181 1.65 -17.33 6.89
CA SER A 181 2.29 -18.09 5.82
C SER A 181 3.80 -18.20 6.06
N ASN A 182 4.40 -19.24 5.47
CA ASN A 182 5.84 -19.34 5.34
C ASN A 182 6.31 -18.55 4.09
N MET A 183 6.32 -17.22 4.21
CA MET A 183 6.67 -16.33 3.10
C MET A 183 8.18 -16.11 3.04
N THR A 184 8.71 -16.05 1.82
CA THR A 184 10.03 -15.47 1.54
C THR A 184 10.02 -13.95 1.80
N GLY A 185 11.20 -13.35 1.97
CA GLY A 185 11.32 -11.89 2.13
C GLY A 185 10.69 -11.11 0.96
N THR A 186 10.82 -11.64 -0.26
CA THR A 186 10.23 -11.04 -1.48
C THR A 186 8.71 -11.12 -1.49
N GLU A 187 8.12 -12.27 -1.14
CA GLU A 187 6.66 -12.43 -1.05
C GLU A 187 6.06 -11.52 0.03
N ALA A 188 6.71 -11.47 1.19
CA ALA A 188 6.33 -10.56 2.27
C ALA A 188 6.41 -9.09 1.80
N LYS A 189 7.50 -8.70 1.13
CA LYS A 189 7.67 -7.35 0.58
C LYS A 189 6.57 -7.00 -0.43
N ASN A 190 6.20 -7.91 -1.32
CA ASN A 190 5.13 -7.69 -2.30
C ASN A 190 3.77 -7.46 -1.64
N ILE A 191 3.42 -8.26 -0.63
CA ILE A 191 2.17 -8.08 0.13
C ILE A 191 2.19 -6.77 0.90
N LEU A 192 3.27 -6.49 1.64
CA LEU A 192 3.37 -5.30 2.48
C LEU A 192 3.40 -4.01 1.65
N ARG A 193 4.06 -4.02 0.49
CA ARG A 193 3.98 -2.92 -0.48
C ARG A 193 2.54 -2.65 -0.91
N LYS A 194 1.77 -3.69 -1.23
CA LYS A 194 0.35 -3.51 -1.59
C LYS A 194 -0.49 -3.01 -0.42
N VAL A 195 -0.25 -3.52 0.79
CA VAL A 195 -0.91 -3.07 2.03
C VAL A 195 -0.64 -1.59 2.28
N LYS A 196 0.61 -1.13 2.08
CA LYS A 196 1.01 0.28 2.18
C LYS A 196 0.36 1.15 1.11
N GLN A 197 0.37 0.74 -0.15
CA GLN A 197 -0.34 1.44 -1.26
C GLN A 197 -1.84 1.59 -1.00
N LEU A 198 -2.44 0.60 -0.34
CA LEU A 198 -3.85 0.66 0.05
C LEU A 198 -4.07 1.54 1.30
N GLY A 199 -3.00 2.04 1.92
CA GLY A 199 -3.02 2.84 3.15
C GLY A 199 -3.45 2.06 4.39
N LEU A 200 -3.39 0.74 4.36
CA LEU A 200 -3.92 -0.10 5.43
C LEU A 200 -2.98 -0.09 6.66
N MET A 201 -3.57 -0.01 7.84
CA MET A 201 -2.95 -0.28 9.14
C MET A 201 -2.58 -1.75 9.22
N TYR A 202 -1.29 -2.02 9.45
CA TYR A 202 -0.79 -3.37 9.58
C TYR A 202 0.29 -3.47 10.65
N MET A 203 0.47 -4.71 11.12
CA MET A 203 1.55 -5.15 11.98
C MET A 203 2.04 -6.50 11.45
N VAL A 204 3.37 -6.72 11.45
CA VAL A 204 3.95 -7.99 11.03
C VAL A 204 4.75 -8.56 12.18
N GLU A 205 4.51 -9.83 12.46
CA GLU A 205 5.21 -10.57 13.50
C GLU A 205 5.82 -11.82 12.87
N ARG A 206 6.99 -12.21 13.35
CA ARG A 206 7.62 -13.48 13.04
C ARG A 206 7.48 -14.40 14.24
N GLU A 207 6.70 -15.47 14.07
CA GLU A 207 6.37 -16.42 15.13
C GLU A 207 6.67 -17.84 14.62
N ASN A 208 7.56 -18.57 15.30
CA ASN A 208 7.94 -19.95 14.96
C ASN A 208 8.38 -20.13 13.48
N GLY A 209 9.11 -19.16 12.95
CA GLY A 209 9.59 -19.15 11.56
C GLY A 209 8.55 -18.69 10.52
N LEU A 210 7.27 -18.57 10.90
CA LEU A 210 6.20 -18.08 10.03
C LEU A 210 6.05 -16.57 10.14
N LEU A 211 5.64 -15.92 9.05
CA LEU A 211 5.23 -14.52 9.07
C LEU A 211 3.73 -14.42 9.26
N LYS A 212 3.34 -13.56 10.20
CA LYS A 212 1.97 -13.23 10.55
C LYS A 212 1.74 -11.77 10.28
N ILE A 213 1.02 -11.49 9.20
CA ILE A 213 0.61 -10.13 8.81
C ILE A 213 -0.78 -9.91 9.37
N HIS A 214 -0.89 -9.05 10.38
CA HIS A 214 -2.16 -8.57 10.90
C HIS A 214 -2.50 -7.23 10.27
N ILE A 215 -3.66 -7.15 9.63
CA ILE A 215 -4.20 -5.94 9.03
C ILE A 215 -5.40 -5.52 9.88
N ASP A 216 -5.22 -4.44 10.62
CA ASP A 216 -6.29 -3.86 11.42
C ASP A 216 -7.29 -3.17 10.49
N GLY A 217 -8.58 -3.39 10.70
CA GLY A 217 -9.59 -2.45 10.23
C GLY A 217 -9.74 -1.31 11.22
N PRO A 218 -10.25 -0.15 10.78
CA PRO A 218 -10.78 0.82 11.72
C PRO A 218 -11.78 0.04 12.58
N ALA A 219 -11.51 -0.03 13.89
CA ALA A 219 -12.43 -0.62 14.84
C ALA A 219 -13.83 -0.05 14.58
N SER A 220 -14.87 -0.78 14.97
CA SER A 220 -16.31 -0.48 14.78
C SER A 220 -16.79 0.95 15.14
N ILE A 221 -15.89 1.84 15.56
CA ILE A 221 -16.04 3.24 15.93
C ILE A 221 -16.33 4.16 14.71
N LEU A 222 -16.21 3.72 13.45
CA LEU A 222 -16.12 4.66 12.31
C LEU A 222 -17.08 4.48 11.13
N THR A 223 -17.44 5.64 10.55
CA THR A 223 -18.34 5.86 9.41
C THR A 223 -17.80 5.36 8.05
N GLN A 224 -16.54 4.92 7.98
CA GLN A 224 -15.85 4.52 6.73
C GLN A 224 -15.45 3.03 6.64
N THR A 225 -15.97 2.16 7.51
CA THR A 225 -15.65 0.71 7.55
C THR A 225 -15.77 0.01 6.19
N ARG A 226 -16.76 0.38 5.37
CA ARG A 226 -16.94 -0.22 4.04
C ARG A 226 -15.81 0.11 3.06
N ARG A 227 -15.30 1.36 3.05
CA ARG A 227 -14.17 1.76 2.19
C ARG A 227 -12.91 1.00 2.57
N TYR A 228 -12.70 0.81 3.87
CA TYR A 228 -11.55 0.07 4.36
C TYR A 228 -11.62 -1.43 4.04
N GLY A 229 -12.77 -2.06 4.25
CA GLY A 229 -12.97 -3.48 3.89
C GLY A 229 -12.78 -3.74 2.39
N THR A 230 -13.20 -2.81 1.52
CA THR A 230 -12.93 -2.95 0.07
C THR A 230 -11.45 -2.94 -0.27
N ARG A 231 -10.62 -2.20 0.49
CA ARG A 231 -9.16 -2.21 0.32
C ARG A 231 -8.55 -3.50 0.85
N MET A 232 -8.96 -3.98 2.03
CA MET A 232 -8.52 -5.31 2.52
C MET A 232 -8.79 -6.42 1.49
N ALA A 233 -9.95 -6.40 0.85
CA ALA A 233 -10.29 -7.38 -0.18
C ALA A 233 -9.32 -7.40 -1.37
N LYS A 234 -8.64 -6.27 -1.68
CA LYS A 234 -7.62 -6.17 -2.73
C LYS A 234 -6.29 -6.85 -2.35
N VAL A 235 -6.10 -7.24 -1.09
CA VAL A 235 -4.92 -8.00 -0.66
C VAL A 235 -5.07 -9.50 -0.99
N LEU A 236 -6.30 -10.01 -1.07
CA LEU A 236 -6.58 -11.44 -1.28
C LEU A 236 -5.89 -12.05 -2.52
N PRO A 237 -5.87 -11.40 -3.70
CA PRO A 237 -5.15 -11.94 -4.85
C PRO A 237 -3.70 -12.29 -4.53
N LEU A 238 -2.97 -11.44 -3.80
CA LEU A 238 -1.58 -11.68 -3.41
C LEU A 238 -1.43 -12.84 -2.42
N VAL A 239 -2.40 -13.02 -1.52
CA VAL A 239 -2.41 -14.16 -0.59
C VAL A 239 -2.53 -15.48 -1.34
N LEU A 240 -3.34 -15.53 -2.40
CA LEU A 240 -3.53 -16.73 -3.20
C LEU A 240 -2.30 -17.13 -4.03
N HIS A 241 -1.35 -16.22 -4.26
CA HIS A 241 -0.07 -16.55 -4.91
C HIS A 241 0.90 -17.30 -3.98
N LEU A 242 0.63 -17.32 -2.67
CA LEU A 242 1.48 -17.98 -1.69
C LEU A 242 1.29 -19.49 -1.76
N ARG A 243 2.37 -20.25 -1.59
CA ARG A 243 2.31 -21.73 -1.61
C ARG A 243 1.52 -22.32 -0.45
N MET A 244 1.67 -21.75 0.73
CA MET A 244 0.92 -22.13 1.93
C MET A 244 0.38 -20.86 2.58
N TRP A 245 -0.90 -20.82 2.92
CA TRP A 245 -1.49 -19.65 3.53
C TRP A 245 -2.69 -20.03 4.38
N ARG A 246 -2.81 -19.38 5.53
CA ARG A 246 -4.03 -19.36 6.34
C ARG A 246 -4.44 -17.92 6.52
N MET A 247 -5.70 -17.64 6.21
CA MET A 247 -6.30 -16.33 6.40
C MET A 247 -7.48 -16.42 7.37
N LYS A 248 -7.46 -15.55 8.37
CA LYS A 248 -8.54 -15.36 9.33
C LYS A 248 -9.02 -13.93 9.28
N ALA A 249 -10.32 -13.70 9.25
CA ALA A 249 -10.88 -12.34 9.28
C ALA A 249 -12.07 -12.25 10.24
N ASP A 250 -12.14 -11.16 10.98
CA ASP A 250 -13.32 -10.82 11.77
C ASP A 250 -14.30 -10.05 10.89
N ILE A 251 -15.53 -10.54 10.76
CA ILE A 251 -16.56 -10.01 9.85
C ILE A 251 -17.74 -9.48 10.65
N GLN A 252 -18.11 -8.21 10.44
CA GLN A 252 -19.32 -7.60 10.99
C GLN A 252 -20.46 -7.71 9.97
N HIS A 253 -21.40 -8.62 10.20
CA HIS A 253 -22.50 -8.89 9.27
C HIS A 253 -23.84 -9.00 10.00
N SER A 254 -24.87 -8.27 9.55
CA SER A 254 -26.20 -8.23 10.18
C SER A 254 -26.15 -7.95 11.69
N ASN A 255 -25.36 -6.94 12.09
CA ASN A 255 -25.10 -6.55 13.49
C ASN A 255 -24.49 -7.64 14.40
N LYS A 256 -23.99 -8.74 13.83
CA LYS A 256 -23.29 -9.80 14.55
C LYS A 256 -21.84 -9.91 14.06
N ARG A 257 -20.97 -10.36 14.98
CA ARG A 257 -19.56 -10.67 14.69
C ARG A 257 -19.44 -12.13 14.31
N TYR A 258 -18.78 -12.38 13.19
CA TYR A 258 -18.44 -13.70 12.69
C TYR A 258 -16.94 -13.79 12.42
N VAL A 259 -16.43 -15.01 12.34
CA VAL A 259 -15.07 -15.31 11.95
C VAL A 259 -15.10 -16.05 10.62
N LEU A 260 -14.34 -15.54 9.66
CA LEU A 260 -13.99 -16.23 8.42
C LEU A 260 -12.62 -16.87 8.62
N GLU A 261 -12.49 -18.15 8.29
CA GLU A 261 -11.23 -18.88 8.29
C GLU A 261 -11.14 -19.67 6.99
N ILE A 262 -10.13 -19.39 6.18
CA ILE A 262 -9.82 -20.11 4.94
C ILE A 262 -8.32 -20.38 4.86
N ASP A 263 -7.95 -21.46 4.20
CA ASP A 263 -6.57 -21.91 4.01
C ASP A 263 -6.42 -22.60 2.65
N GLU A 264 -5.26 -23.20 2.39
CA GLU A 264 -4.90 -23.84 1.13
C GLU A 264 -5.90 -24.90 0.65
N ARG A 265 -6.72 -25.49 1.54
CA ARG A 265 -7.74 -26.49 1.18
C ARG A 265 -8.86 -25.90 0.30
N TYR A 266 -8.98 -24.58 0.25
CA TYR A 266 -9.89 -23.88 -0.66
C TYR A 266 -9.23 -23.46 -1.96
N GLY A 267 -7.92 -23.74 -2.15
CA GLY A 267 -7.13 -23.32 -3.29
C GLY A 267 -7.71 -23.76 -4.62
N ASP A 268 -8.16 -25.02 -4.73
CA ASP A 268 -8.72 -25.56 -5.97
C ASP A 268 -10.04 -24.88 -6.38
N MET A 269 -10.78 -24.33 -5.42
CA MET A 269 -12.03 -23.60 -5.64
C MET A 269 -11.81 -22.13 -6.01
N LEU A 270 -10.57 -21.65 -5.92
CA LEU A 270 -10.19 -20.26 -6.16
C LEU A 270 -9.23 -20.19 -7.36
N PRO A 271 -9.04 -18.99 -7.96
CA PRO A 271 -8.05 -18.83 -9.01
C PRO A 271 -6.65 -19.00 -8.41
N GLY A 272 -5.78 -19.77 -9.07
CA GLY A 272 -4.43 -20.04 -8.55
C GLY A 272 -3.51 -18.82 -8.52
N LYS A 273 -3.55 -18.00 -9.57
CA LYS A 273 -2.78 -16.74 -9.67
C LYS A 273 -3.66 -15.65 -10.28
N PRO A 274 -4.61 -15.10 -9.51
CA PRO A 274 -5.50 -14.06 -10.02
C PRO A 274 -4.68 -12.83 -10.43
N PRO A 275 -5.09 -12.07 -11.47
CA PRO A 275 -4.38 -10.87 -11.86
C PRO A 275 -4.31 -9.89 -10.68
N ILE A 276 -3.12 -9.32 -10.46
CA ILE A 276 -2.88 -8.31 -9.42
C ILE A 276 -3.04 -6.95 -10.10
N GLU A 277 -4.04 -6.15 -9.70
CA GLU A 277 -4.17 -4.76 -10.17
C GLU A 277 -2.93 -3.96 -9.77
N GLU A 278 -2.07 -3.62 -10.72
CA GLU A 278 -1.00 -2.65 -10.54
C GLU A 278 -1.60 -1.25 -10.67
N LYS A 279 -1.70 -0.53 -9.55
CA LYS A 279 -1.87 0.93 -9.61
C LYS A 279 -0.50 1.54 -9.39
N PHE A 280 -0.05 2.33 -10.36
CA PHE A 280 1.12 3.17 -10.27
C PHE A 280 0.88 4.26 -9.21
N ASP A 281 1.16 3.96 -7.94
CA ASP A 281 1.41 4.99 -6.90
C ASP A 281 2.88 5.46 -6.94
N SER A 282 3.68 4.84 -7.82
CA SER A 282 5.10 5.11 -8.06
C SER A 282 5.38 6.59 -8.25
N MET A 283 4.43 7.39 -8.74
CA MET A 283 4.62 8.81 -9.00
C MET A 283 4.79 9.67 -7.73
N ILE A 284 4.14 9.35 -6.60
CA ILE A 284 4.20 10.22 -5.40
C ILE A 284 5.54 10.06 -4.67
N GLU A 285 5.98 8.82 -4.47
CA GLU A 285 7.23 8.51 -3.80
C GLU A 285 8.44 8.82 -4.68
N GLU A 286 8.32 8.64 -6.00
CA GLU A 286 9.33 9.03 -6.98
C GLU A 286 9.50 10.55 -7.03
N ASP A 287 8.40 11.30 -7.05
CA ASP A 287 8.41 12.77 -6.94
C ASP A 287 9.09 13.25 -5.64
N PHE A 288 8.84 12.57 -4.51
CA PHE A 288 9.55 12.85 -3.26
C PHE A 288 11.07 12.58 -3.38
N MET A 289 11.47 11.42 -3.92
CA MET A 289 12.89 11.12 -4.12
C MET A 289 13.59 12.11 -5.05
N LEU A 290 12.97 12.47 -6.17
CA LEU A 290 13.52 13.41 -7.14
C LEU A 290 13.74 14.79 -6.50
N ARG A 291 12.75 15.29 -5.74
CA ARG A 291 12.90 16.53 -4.97
C ARG A 291 14.01 16.44 -3.93
N PHE A 292 14.10 15.31 -3.21
CA PHE A 292 15.12 15.13 -2.17
C PHE A 292 16.53 15.17 -2.77
N LYS A 293 16.76 14.44 -3.88
CA LYS A 293 18.04 14.44 -4.58
C LYS A 293 18.41 15.82 -5.14
N ALA A 294 17.44 16.58 -5.64
CA ALA A 294 17.66 17.94 -6.14
C ALA A 294 18.15 18.92 -5.04
N PHE A 295 17.71 18.71 -3.80
CA PHE A 295 18.04 19.60 -2.67
C PHE A 295 19.46 19.40 -2.10
N LYS A 296 20.19 18.34 -2.54
CA LYS A 296 21.61 18.08 -2.24
C LYS A 296 22.03 18.26 -0.77
N MET A 297 21.35 17.62 0.17
CA MET A 297 21.66 17.71 1.61
C MET A 297 22.88 16.89 2.07
N GLY A 298 23.57 16.19 1.15
CA GLY A 298 24.63 15.24 1.50
C GLY A 298 24.11 13.94 2.11
N TRP A 299 22.83 13.63 1.92
CA TRP A 299 22.19 12.37 2.30
C TRP A 299 21.80 11.61 1.05
N ASP A 300 22.08 10.31 1.02
CA ASP A 300 21.52 9.39 0.06
C ASP A 300 20.14 8.91 0.53
N ILE A 301 19.26 8.61 -0.41
CA ILE A 301 17.90 8.13 -0.13
C ILE A 301 17.64 6.81 -0.87
N VAL A 302 17.20 5.81 -0.12
CA VAL A 302 16.82 4.48 -0.64
C VAL A 302 15.35 4.26 -0.34
N ARG A 303 14.55 3.91 -1.36
CA ARG A 303 13.13 3.54 -1.21
C ARG A 303 13.00 2.07 -0.83
N GLU A 304 12.01 1.76 0.02
CA GLU A 304 11.68 0.41 0.46
C GLU A 304 12.95 -0.41 0.78
N PRO A 305 13.76 0.03 1.77
CA PRO A 305 14.94 -0.71 2.20
C PRO A 305 14.58 -2.13 2.68
N ASP A 306 15.60 -2.93 2.96
CA ASP A 306 15.40 -4.29 3.44
C ASP A 306 14.60 -4.36 4.75
N LEU A 307 13.98 -5.54 4.97
CA LEU A 307 13.17 -5.85 6.14
C LEU A 307 13.95 -5.60 7.43
N VAL A 308 13.41 -4.77 8.32
CA VAL A 308 13.94 -4.54 9.66
C VAL A 308 13.20 -5.45 10.64
N VAL A 309 13.94 -6.22 11.44
CA VAL A 309 13.39 -7.05 12.50
C VAL A 309 13.69 -6.43 13.86
N ILE A 310 12.66 -6.20 14.67
CA ILE A 310 12.74 -5.57 16.00
C ILE A 310 11.92 -6.43 16.97
N ASP A 311 12.54 -7.14 17.91
CA ASP A 311 11.87 -7.98 18.91
C ASP A 311 10.76 -8.89 18.33
N GLY A 312 11.03 -9.54 17.20
CA GLY A 312 10.07 -10.40 16.49
C GLY A 312 9.03 -9.65 15.65
N MET A 313 8.94 -8.32 15.73
CA MET A 313 8.22 -7.49 14.76
C MET A 313 9.04 -7.33 13.48
N VAL A 314 8.36 -7.34 12.34
CA VAL A 314 8.96 -7.07 11.03
C VAL A 314 8.39 -5.77 10.48
N LEU A 315 9.26 -4.89 9.98
CA LEU A 315 8.90 -3.60 9.42
C LEU A 315 9.61 -3.41 8.07
N ILE A 316 8.91 -2.84 7.10
CA ILE A 316 9.51 -2.31 5.87
C ILE A 316 9.30 -0.80 5.92
N PRO A 317 10.32 0.01 6.23
CA PRO A 317 10.24 1.46 6.11
C PRO A 317 9.95 1.92 4.67
N ASP A 318 9.39 3.10 4.46
CA ASP A 318 9.18 3.66 3.11
C ASP A 318 10.48 4.17 2.52
N PHE A 319 11.31 4.81 3.35
CA PHE A 319 12.63 5.29 2.95
C PHE A 319 13.69 5.03 4.02
N ALA A 320 14.94 4.95 3.59
CA ALA A 320 16.12 5.09 4.43
C ALA A 320 16.96 6.25 3.90
N PHE A 321 17.32 7.16 4.78
CA PHE A 321 18.32 8.19 4.54
C PHE A 321 19.67 7.69 5.05
N MET A 322 20.71 7.81 4.24
CA MET A 322 22.06 7.37 4.57
C MET A 322 23.04 8.53 4.42
N LYS A 323 23.89 8.74 5.43
CA LYS A 323 24.99 9.69 5.37
C LYS A 323 26.13 9.14 6.22
N ASP A 324 27.25 8.82 5.59
CA ASP A 324 28.35 8.09 6.22
C ASP A 324 27.84 6.81 6.91
N ASP A 325 28.13 6.63 8.20
CA ASP A 325 27.65 5.49 9.01
C ASP A 325 26.25 5.70 9.62
N LEU A 326 25.61 6.86 9.38
CA LEU A 326 24.31 7.20 9.96
C LEU A 326 23.18 6.80 9.02
N LYS A 327 22.31 5.92 9.52
CA LYS A 327 21.09 5.47 8.83
C LYS A 327 19.85 5.95 9.58
N VAL A 328 18.97 6.65 8.89
CA VAL A 328 17.69 7.13 9.44
C VAL A 328 16.54 6.59 8.61
N TYR A 329 15.60 5.88 9.23
CA TYR A 329 14.43 5.37 8.52
C TYR A 329 13.28 6.37 8.53
N LEU A 330 12.44 6.32 7.49
CA LEU A 330 11.19 7.06 7.41
C LEU A 330 10.05 6.11 7.08
N GLU A 331 9.01 6.14 7.90
CA GLU A 331 7.73 5.48 7.66
C GLU A 331 6.65 6.54 7.52
N ILE A 332 5.91 6.50 6.42
CA ILE A 332 4.76 7.34 6.15
C ILE A 332 3.51 6.50 6.44
N MET A 333 2.76 6.88 7.48
CA MET A 333 1.52 6.22 7.82
C MET A 333 0.39 6.61 6.88
N GLY A 334 -0.32 5.61 6.36
CA GLY A 334 -1.58 5.76 5.65
C GLY A 334 -2.73 6.08 6.61
N PHE A 335 -3.83 5.32 6.52
CA PHE A 335 -4.91 5.43 7.50
C PHE A 335 -4.42 5.02 8.89
N TRP A 336 -4.91 5.69 9.93
CA TRP A 336 -4.47 5.42 11.30
C TRP A 336 -5.56 5.73 12.32
N THR A 337 -5.54 5.01 13.45
CA THR A 337 -6.24 5.38 14.69
C THR A 337 -5.22 5.67 15.79
N PRO A 338 -5.59 6.43 16.84
CA PRO A 338 -4.68 6.69 17.96
C PRO A 338 -4.14 5.41 18.59
N GLU A 339 -5.02 4.44 18.82
CA GLU A 339 -4.67 3.15 19.43
C GLU A 339 -3.70 2.36 18.53
N TYR A 340 -3.87 2.45 17.21
CA TYR A 340 -2.94 1.84 16.26
C TYR A 340 -1.55 2.51 16.33
N VAL A 341 -1.51 3.85 16.31
CA VAL A 341 -0.26 4.61 16.37
C VAL A 341 0.49 4.32 17.67
N GLU A 342 -0.19 4.39 18.82
CA GLU A 342 0.41 4.09 20.13
C GLU A 342 0.96 2.67 20.20
N ARG A 343 0.19 1.69 19.70
CA ARG A 343 0.63 0.29 19.64
C ARG A 343 1.85 0.13 18.73
N LYS A 344 1.87 0.77 17.56
CA LYS A 344 3.00 0.72 16.63
C LYS A 344 4.25 1.35 17.25
N LEU A 345 4.15 2.58 17.77
CA LEU A 345 5.24 3.30 18.43
C LEU A 345 5.84 2.52 19.60
N ARG A 346 4.99 1.87 20.42
CA ARG A 346 5.48 1.01 21.51
C ARG A 346 6.33 -0.15 21.01
N LYS A 347 5.92 -0.83 19.94
CA LYS A 347 6.67 -1.97 19.39
C LYS A 347 7.96 -1.56 18.68
N ILE A 348 7.94 -0.43 17.94
CA ILE A 348 9.15 0.07 17.30
C ILE A 348 10.08 0.79 18.29
N GLY A 349 9.64 1.05 19.53
CA GLY A 349 10.43 1.71 20.58
C GLY A 349 11.80 1.08 20.89
N ALA A 350 11.95 -0.23 20.63
CA ALA A 350 13.22 -0.96 20.78
C ALA A 350 14.19 -0.79 19.60
N MET A 351 13.83 0.02 18.60
CA MET A 351 14.66 0.26 17.42
C MET A 351 15.95 1.00 17.80
N LYS A 352 17.08 0.47 17.31
CA LYS A 352 18.41 1.04 17.53
C LYS A 352 18.68 2.21 16.59
N ASP A 353 18.36 2.04 15.32
CA ASP A 353 18.54 3.08 14.32
C ASP A 353 17.47 4.18 14.48
N PRO A 354 17.83 5.46 14.28
CA PRO A 354 16.87 6.55 14.30
C PRO A 354 15.76 6.35 13.26
N MET A 355 14.53 6.69 13.63
CA MET A 355 13.36 6.57 12.78
C MET A 355 12.46 7.80 12.87
N ILE A 356 11.96 8.25 11.73
CA ILE A 356 10.95 9.29 11.60
C ILE A 356 9.63 8.61 11.20
N VAL A 357 8.58 8.85 11.96
CA VAL A 357 7.23 8.37 11.69
C VAL A 357 6.38 9.57 11.28
N ALA A 358 6.07 9.67 9.98
CA ALA A 358 5.25 10.72 9.42
C ALA A 358 3.78 10.29 9.38
N ILE A 359 2.89 11.07 10.00
CA ILE A 359 1.46 10.76 10.13
C ILE A 359 0.64 11.88 9.47
N ASN A 360 -0.18 11.50 8.49
CA ASN A 360 -1.09 12.45 7.85
C ASN A 360 -2.37 12.63 8.68
N ARG A 361 -2.62 13.83 9.22
CA ARG A 361 -3.80 14.17 10.02
C ARG A 361 -5.13 13.93 9.29
N LYS A 362 -5.19 14.20 7.98
CA LYS A 362 -6.39 13.99 7.14
C LYS A 362 -6.73 12.51 6.94
N LEU A 363 -5.78 11.61 7.17
CA LEU A 363 -6.00 10.16 7.12
C LEU A 363 -6.40 9.55 8.48
N SER A 364 -6.62 10.40 9.50
CA SER A 364 -7.19 9.97 10.77
C SER A 364 -8.52 9.27 10.51
N CYS A 365 -8.60 8.06 11.03
CA CYS A 365 -9.84 7.33 11.08
C CYS A 365 -10.70 7.85 12.24
N ALA A 366 -10.14 8.31 13.36
CA ALA A 366 -10.90 8.84 14.50
C ALA A 366 -11.56 10.21 14.22
N LYS A 367 -12.71 10.50 14.87
CA LYS A 367 -13.29 11.85 14.92
C LYS A 367 -12.25 12.82 15.48
N GLU A 368 -12.22 14.05 14.97
CA GLU A 368 -11.18 15.05 15.29
C GLU A 368 -10.93 15.18 16.80
N VAL A 369 -9.73 14.77 17.21
CA VAL A 369 -9.14 15.10 18.49
C VAL A 369 -7.70 15.51 18.20
N CYS A 370 -7.21 16.55 18.87
CA CYS A 370 -5.80 16.91 18.82
C CYS A 370 -4.97 15.83 19.52
N PHE A 371 -4.45 14.87 18.76
CA PHE A 371 -3.55 13.85 19.28
C PHE A 371 -2.10 14.34 19.24
N ALA A 372 -1.40 14.22 20.37
CA ALA A 372 0.04 14.40 20.46
C ALA A 372 0.68 13.04 20.75
N PHE A 373 1.44 12.52 19.79
CA PHE A 373 2.18 11.27 19.96
C PHE A 373 3.60 11.58 20.37
N LYS A 374 4.05 10.97 21.47
CA LYS A 374 5.45 11.00 21.89
C LYS A 374 6.14 9.74 21.38
N GLY A 375 7.24 9.91 20.63
CA GLY A 375 8.11 8.80 20.27
C GLY A 375 9.08 8.45 21.39
N SER A 376 9.80 7.35 21.19
CA SER A 376 10.96 6.95 22.01
C SER A 376 12.20 7.80 21.64
N PRO A 377 13.32 7.74 22.38
CA PRO A 377 14.50 8.58 22.11
C PRO A 377 15.01 8.53 20.65
N ASN A 378 14.94 7.35 20.02
CA ASN A 378 15.35 7.15 18.62
C ASN A 378 14.21 7.38 17.61
N ILE A 379 13.01 7.74 18.06
CA ILE A 379 11.82 7.81 17.21
C ILE A 379 11.22 9.20 17.27
N LYS A 380 11.25 9.90 16.14
CA LYS A 380 10.62 11.21 15.98
C LYS A 380 9.29 11.05 15.28
N VAL A 381 8.25 11.72 15.77
CA VAL A 381 6.92 11.72 15.13
C VAL A 381 6.71 13.06 14.45
N LEU A 382 6.36 13.03 13.18
CA LEU A 382 6.05 14.19 12.35
C LEU A 382 4.58 14.14 11.93
N LEU A 383 3.82 15.20 12.23
CA LEU A 383 2.44 15.34 11.78
C LEU A 383 2.36 16.28 10.57
N PHE A 384 1.65 15.88 9.52
CA PHE A 384 1.42 16.70 8.32
C PHE A 384 -0.02 16.55 7.82
N GLU A 385 -0.46 17.35 6.86
CA GLU A 385 -1.86 17.33 6.38
C GLU A 385 -2.02 16.96 4.90
N GLU A 386 -1.18 17.49 4.01
CA GLU A 386 -1.36 17.28 2.57
C GLU A 386 -0.27 16.40 1.99
N LYS A 387 0.91 16.99 1.76
CA LYS A 387 2.09 16.29 1.28
C LYS A 387 3.22 16.47 2.28
N LEU A 388 4.03 15.44 2.41
CA LEU A 388 5.23 15.47 3.21
C LEU A 388 6.26 16.39 2.55
N LYS A 389 6.62 17.50 3.21
CA LYS A 389 7.54 18.48 2.67
C LYS A 389 8.96 18.22 3.16
N LEU A 390 9.94 18.51 2.31
CA LEU A 390 11.35 18.46 2.69
C LEU A 390 11.69 19.42 3.83
N SER A 391 11.01 20.57 3.90
CA SER A 391 11.14 21.54 4.99
C SER A 391 10.85 20.96 6.37
N ASP A 392 10.04 19.90 6.43
CA ASP A 392 9.61 19.30 7.70
C ASP A 392 10.60 18.21 8.15
N ILE A 393 11.24 17.53 7.20
CA ILE A 393 12.20 16.44 7.44
C ILE A 393 13.62 16.97 7.64
N ALA A 394 14.03 17.97 6.85
CA ALA A 394 15.39 18.50 6.86
C ALA A 394 15.89 18.90 8.27
N PRO A 395 15.10 19.63 9.09
CA PRO A 395 15.52 19.96 10.45
C PRO A 395 15.69 18.73 11.34
N MET A 396 14.84 17.71 11.18
CA MET A 396 14.92 16.48 11.97
C MET A 396 16.19 15.69 11.65
N LEU A 397 16.56 15.58 10.37
CA LEU A 397 17.80 14.93 9.94
C LEU A 397 19.03 15.65 10.49
N GLN A 398 19.06 16.99 10.41
CA GLN A 398 20.14 17.80 10.96
C GLN A 398 20.28 17.64 12.48
N GLU A 399 19.17 17.56 13.20
CA GLU A 399 19.20 17.36 14.65
C GLU A 399 19.74 15.97 15.01
N ILE A 400 19.35 14.91 14.29
CA ILE A 400 19.87 13.55 14.48
C ILE A 400 21.38 13.50 14.19
N GLU A 401 21.83 14.16 13.11
CA GLU A 401 23.26 14.27 12.76
C GLU A 401 24.07 14.95 13.87
N LYS A 402 23.56 16.06 14.43
CA LYS A 402 24.21 16.78 15.54
C LYS A 402 24.30 15.92 16.80
N GLN A 403 23.22 15.22 17.17
CA GLN A 403 23.20 14.33 18.34
C GLN A 403 24.19 13.18 18.19
N ARG A 404 24.30 12.59 16.99
CA ARG A 404 25.29 11.53 16.75
C ARG A 404 26.73 12.06 16.84
N THR A 405 26.96 13.26 16.31
CA THR A 405 28.28 13.91 16.38
C THR A 405 28.68 14.25 17.81
N SER A 406 27.74 14.70 18.66
CA SER A 406 28.02 14.97 20.07
C SER A 406 28.29 13.69 20.86
N MET A 407 27.47 12.64 20.67
CA MET A 407 27.69 11.34 21.32
C MET A 407 29.03 10.72 20.91
N ALA A 408 29.41 10.81 19.63
CA ALA A 408 30.69 10.31 19.16
C ALA A 408 31.89 11.09 19.76
N ARG A 409 31.73 12.39 20.03
CA ARG A 409 32.76 13.18 20.75
C ARG A 409 32.86 12.76 22.21
N GLU A 410 31.73 12.61 22.89
CA GLU A 410 31.67 12.17 24.29
C GLU A 410 32.22 10.74 24.47
N GLU A 411 31.92 9.79 23.57
CA GLU A 411 32.49 8.44 23.59
C GLU A 411 34.01 8.42 23.39
N VAL A 412 34.55 9.35 22.59
CA VAL A 412 36.00 9.50 22.38
C VAL A 412 36.68 10.13 23.60
N GLU A 413 36.03 11.09 24.26
CA GLU A 413 36.50 11.72 25.50
C GLU A 413 36.36 10.80 26.72
N ALA A 414 35.38 9.88 26.74
CA ALA A 414 35.09 8.99 27.85
C ALA A 414 35.88 7.66 27.84
N ARG A 415 36.77 7.40 26.86
CA ARG A 415 37.68 6.24 26.96
C ARG A 415 38.59 6.46 28.17
N PRO A 416 38.48 5.65 29.24
CA PRO A 416 39.36 5.81 30.39
C PRO A 416 40.79 5.56 29.91
N ILE A 417 41.68 6.50 30.23
CA ILE A 417 43.12 6.30 30.03
C ILE A 417 43.48 5.06 30.86
N ASP A 418 43.95 4.01 30.20
CA ASP A 418 44.53 2.86 30.87
C ASP A 418 45.85 3.34 31.52
N GLU A 419 45.76 3.78 32.78
CA GLU A 419 46.87 4.38 33.51
C GLU A 419 48.03 3.39 33.64
N ASP A 420 47.76 2.09 33.73
CA ASP A 420 48.79 1.05 33.84
C ASP A 420 49.56 0.88 32.53
N LEU A 421 48.86 0.85 31.39
CA LEU A 421 49.49 0.75 30.08
C LEU A 421 50.27 2.03 29.74
N LEU A 422 49.70 3.20 30.09
CA LEU A 422 50.36 4.50 29.93
C LEU A 422 51.62 4.58 30.79
N HIS A 423 51.56 4.12 32.04
CA HIS A 423 52.71 4.07 32.94
C HIS A 423 53.78 3.10 32.42
N SER A 424 53.39 1.92 31.91
CA SER A 424 54.32 0.96 31.30
C SER A 424 55.01 1.51 30.05
N TYR A 425 54.31 2.28 29.23
CA TYR A 425 54.91 2.93 28.07
C TYR A 425 55.89 4.03 28.49
N LEU A 426 55.45 4.97 29.33
CA LEU A 426 56.27 6.10 29.74
C LEU A 426 57.51 5.68 30.53
N SER A 427 57.40 4.65 31.38
CA SER A 427 58.52 4.13 32.18
C SER A 427 59.68 3.57 31.34
N ARG A 428 59.42 3.09 30.12
CA ARG A 428 60.45 2.56 29.20
C ARG A 428 61.22 3.64 28.45
N ILE A 429 60.77 4.90 28.51
CA ILE A 429 61.42 6.00 27.81
C ILE A 429 62.65 6.45 28.61
N GLU A 430 63.83 6.29 28.02
CA GLU A 430 65.08 6.93 28.47
C GLU A 430 65.37 8.20 27.66
N GLU A 431 65.36 8.10 26.33
CA GLU A 431 65.42 9.23 25.39
C GLU A 431 64.67 8.86 24.09
N GLU A 432 63.62 9.59 23.73
CA GLU A 432 62.82 9.33 22.52
C GLU A 432 62.41 10.64 21.82
N PRO A 433 62.32 10.71 20.47
CA PRO A 433 61.86 11.90 19.77
C PRO A 433 60.45 12.33 20.23
N LEU A 434 60.26 13.64 20.46
CA LEU A 434 58.98 14.19 20.94
C LEU A 434 57.82 13.84 20.02
N LYS A 435 58.07 13.79 18.71
CA LYS A 435 57.06 13.38 17.71
C LYS A 435 56.50 11.99 17.98
N ASN A 436 57.36 11.00 18.28
CA ASN A 436 56.93 9.63 18.53
C ASN A 436 56.14 9.53 19.82
N VAL A 437 56.58 10.24 20.87
CA VAL A 437 55.87 10.30 22.16
C VAL A 437 54.50 10.95 22.01
N LEU A 438 54.37 12.04 21.24
CA LEU A 438 53.09 12.68 20.97
C LEU A 438 52.15 11.77 20.14
N GLU A 439 52.66 11.06 19.15
CA GLU A 439 51.88 10.08 18.38
C GLU A 439 51.40 8.91 19.25
N ALA A 440 52.23 8.43 20.19
CA ALA A 440 51.85 7.40 21.14
C ALA A 440 50.81 7.91 22.15
N LEU A 441 51.00 9.09 22.74
CA LEU A 441 50.04 9.70 23.68
C LEU A 441 48.67 9.97 23.02
N ARG A 442 48.63 10.31 21.73
CA ARG A 442 47.38 10.41 20.97
C ARG A 442 46.62 9.08 20.89
N LYS A 443 47.31 7.95 20.85
CA LYS A 443 46.69 6.61 20.88
C LYS A 443 46.06 6.31 22.25
N PHE A 444 46.57 6.93 23.31
CA PHE A 444 46.03 6.89 24.67
C PHE A 444 44.94 7.96 24.94
N GLY A 445 44.52 8.71 23.91
CA GLY A 445 43.48 9.74 24.04
C GLY A 445 43.97 11.11 24.49
N ILE A 446 45.26 11.27 24.78
CA ILE A 446 45.84 12.54 25.25
C ILE A 446 46.24 13.40 24.06
N ARG A 447 45.60 14.57 23.91
CA ARG A 447 45.80 15.46 22.76
C ARG A 447 46.22 16.88 23.12
N ASP A 448 45.90 17.37 24.33
CA ASP A 448 46.28 18.70 24.79
C ASP A 448 47.77 18.75 25.17
N LEU A 449 48.50 19.73 24.63
CA LEU A 449 49.91 19.98 24.92
C LEU A 449 50.17 20.28 26.40
N GLN A 450 49.19 20.88 27.11
CA GLN A 450 49.29 21.11 28.56
C GLN A 450 49.21 19.81 29.36
N ASP A 451 48.31 18.91 28.96
CA ASP A 451 48.18 17.58 29.59
C ASP A 451 49.41 16.72 29.31
N VAL A 452 49.95 16.75 28.09
CA VAL A 452 51.21 16.08 27.74
C VAL A 452 52.34 16.52 28.67
N HIS A 453 52.55 17.83 28.86
CA HIS A 453 53.60 18.32 29.75
C HIS A 453 53.42 17.86 31.19
N LYS A 454 52.18 17.90 31.69
CA LYS A 454 51.85 17.48 33.06
C LYS A 454 52.11 15.98 33.27
N ILE A 455 51.73 15.16 32.29
CA ILE A 455 51.91 13.70 32.32
C ILE A 455 53.38 13.31 32.23
N LEU A 456 54.14 13.91 31.30
CA LEU A 456 55.58 13.67 31.18
C LEU A 456 56.31 14.05 32.47
N LYS A 457 56.01 15.23 33.04
CA LYS A 457 56.60 15.70 34.29
C LYS A 457 56.29 14.77 35.48
N LYS A 458 55.05 14.26 35.57
CA LYS A 458 54.65 13.28 36.61
C LYS A 458 55.47 11.98 36.54
N HIS A 459 55.97 11.63 35.36
CA HIS A 459 56.76 10.40 35.11
C HIS A 459 58.28 10.65 35.06
N GLY A 460 58.75 11.83 35.49
CA GLY A 460 60.18 12.16 35.49
C GLY A 460 60.77 12.39 34.09
N LEU A 461 59.93 12.72 33.10
CA LEU A 461 60.34 13.01 31.73
C LEU A 461 60.29 14.52 31.46
N VAL A 462 61.29 15.05 30.77
CA VAL A 462 61.35 16.44 30.32
C VAL A 462 61.55 16.53 28.82
N ILE A 463 60.99 17.57 28.21
CA ILE A 463 61.22 17.86 26.80
C ILE A 463 62.48 18.71 26.68
N LEU A 464 63.49 18.18 25.99
CA LEU A 464 64.72 18.88 25.65
C LEU A 464 64.63 19.40 24.22
N TRP A 465 64.59 20.73 24.11
CA TRP A 465 64.61 21.44 22.84
C TRP A 465 66.06 21.62 22.38
N LYS A 466 66.51 20.81 21.41
CA LYS A 466 67.87 20.91 20.84
C LYS A 466 67.97 22.02 19.77
N SER A 467 66.85 22.50 19.24
CA SER A 467 66.77 23.64 18.31
C SER A 467 65.35 24.25 18.27
N LEU A 468 65.15 25.32 17.50
CA LEU A 468 63.83 25.89 17.18
C LEU A 468 62.98 24.98 16.28
N ASP A 469 63.57 23.95 15.67
CA ASP A 469 62.83 22.93 14.94
C ASP A 469 62.24 21.89 15.91
N HIS A 470 60.91 21.83 15.94
CA HIS A 470 60.14 20.90 16.76
C HIS A 470 60.44 19.42 16.45
N SER A 471 60.96 19.10 15.27
CA SER A 471 61.37 17.74 14.89
C SER A 471 62.61 17.25 15.64
N GLN A 472 63.42 18.17 16.17
CA GLN A 472 64.67 17.90 16.88
C GLN A 472 64.49 17.81 18.41
N ALA A 473 63.26 18.02 18.90
CA ALA A 473 62.96 17.91 20.32
C ALA A 473 62.90 16.43 20.75
N VAL A 474 63.48 16.12 21.91
CA VAL A 474 63.48 14.78 22.50
C VAL A 474 62.87 14.82 23.90
N VAL A 475 62.17 13.76 24.27
CA VAL A 475 61.69 13.50 25.61
C VAL A 475 62.73 12.64 26.31
N LYS A 476 63.28 13.12 27.43
CA LYS A 476 64.34 12.44 28.16
C LYS A 476 63.97 12.26 29.63
N ARG A 477 64.35 11.13 30.20
CA ARG A 477 64.21 10.84 31.64
C ARG A 477 65.25 11.59 32.45
N VAL A 478 64.77 12.25 33.50
CA VAL A 478 65.59 12.90 34.52
C VAL A 478 65.53 12.02 35.75
N TYR A 479 66.70 11.59 36.22
CA TYR A 479 66.85 10.80 37.45
C TYR A 479 66.72 11.68 38.70
#